data_AF-A0A1I4UF35-F1
#
_entry.id   AF-A0A1I4UF35-F1
#
_cell.length_a   1.000
_cell.length_b   1.000
_cell.length_c   1.000
_cell.angle_alpha   90.00
_cell.angle_beta   90.00
_cell.angle_gamma   90.00
#
_symmetry.space_group_name_H-M   'P 1'
#
loop_
_entity.id
_entity.type
_entity.pdbx_description
1 polymer ?
#
loop_
_entity_poly.entity_id
_entity_poly.type
_entity_poly.pdbx_seq_one_letter_code
_entity_poly.pdbx_strand_id
1 'polypeptide(L)'
;MIIRRCSTLVLVLLTFFQVKVSDAQSNATNENRSPRIVNIVNFIRLLEPRDAAITEDVLFKTVENQVALMKKYRLGGTFLLQYDALIDPRYQQLLKSLPKDQFEIGAWWELPKPLIEKAGIKWRGKYAWDWHSDVGFSVGYTPAEREQIIDVYFNDFKKIFGYYPKSVASWVIDAHSLAYMSDKYKIVASANCKDQVGTDGFTLWGGYWNQAYYPSRINAYMPAQHTEKQLPVPVFRMLGSDPIRQYADGSTVTTLEPVYPYAGGNEQWVNWFFDIFSNDPALGFNYTQAGQENSFTWAGMQKGLEMQMPIIARLKQEGKVQVQTMQQSGRWFRETYKVTPATTFTVTKDLGDSDKKTLWYNSRFYRVNLLWTGGHLLIDDIHLFNESVPDKYLKDVTTENKSFFYTLPVVDGFQWGKKDHPAGFRLMEIVNGNEQEISGGNPVFSNTGKSTAHVSWPGDNGSFEIDLQEDRLIITGGKNKTGNWFLDLRVADNAGTAFQSADSKRATYTFNGHTYYLELIQGKMEGHVSGGLYRITPDQGTISLKMKDE
;
A
#
# COMPACT_ATOMS: atom_id res chain seq x y z
N MET A 1 26.97 18.78 -70.21
CA MET A 1 25.62 18.59 -69.64
C MET A 1 25.50 17.13 -69.25
N ILE A 2 25.48 16.82 -67.94
CA ILE A 2 24.98 15.61 -67.25
C ILE A 2 25.59 15.66 -65.84
N ILE A 3 24.85 16.29 -64.93
CA ILE A 3 24.94 16.06 -63.48
C ILE A 3 23.50 15.91 -63.04
N ARG A 4 23.11 14.71 -62.61
CA ARG A 4 22.01 14.45 -61.67
C ARG A 4 21.88 12.95 -61.46
N ARG A 5 22.30 12.47 -60.28
CA ARG A 5 21.74 11.35 -59.50
C ARG A 5 22.75 10.95 -58.43
N CYS A 6 22.70 11.59 -57.26
CA CYS A 6 23.31 11.05 -56.02
C CYS A 6 22.64 11.53 -54.73
N SER A 7 21.67 12.44 -54.76
CA SER A 7 21.17 13.08 -53.54
C SER A 7 19.97 12.40 -52.86
N THR A 8 19.42 11.32 -53.43
CA THR A 8 18.18 10.71 -52.89
C THR A 8 18.41 9.44 -52.06
N LEU A 9 19.60 8.82 -52.13
CA LEU A 9 19.86 7.57 -51.38
C LEU A 9 20.42 7.80 -49.96
N VAL A 10 21.05 8.96 -49.71
CA VAL A 10 21.67 9.29 -48.41
C VAL A 10 20.63 9.75 -47.38
N LEU A 11 19.53 10.36 -47.82
CA LEU A 11 18.49 10.88 -46.91
C LEU A 11 17.61 9.77 -46.31
N VAL A 12 17.46 8.63 -47.00
CA VAL A 12 16.66 7.49 -46.52
C VAL A 12 17.46 6.66 -45.52
N LEU A 13 18.78 6.51 -45.69
CA LEU A 13 19.63 5.79 -44.73
C LEU A 13 19.82 6.53 -43.39
N LEU A 14 19.81 7.86 -43.39
CA LEU A 14 19.88 8.69 -42.17
C LEU A 14 18.58 8.67 -41.35
N THR A 15 17.42 8.56 -42.00
CA THR A 15 16.12 8.46 -41.31
C THR A 15 15.90 7.08 -40.68
N PHE A 16 16.35 5.99 -41.32
CA PHE A 16 16.31 4.66 -40.69
C PHE A 16 17.30 4.48 -39.53
N PHE A 17 18.42 5.20 -39.52
CA PHE A 17 19.36 5.20 -38.38
C PHE A 17 18.84 6.01 -37.19
N GLN A 18 18.20 7.17 -37.43
CA GLN A 18 17.63 7.97 -36.33
C GLN A 18 16.43 7.30 -35.65
N VAL A 19 15.58 6.58 -36.39
CA VAL A 19 14.46 5.82 -35.80
C VAL A 19 14.96 4.65 -34.96
N LYS A 20 15.96 3.89 -35.43
CA LYS A 20 16.54 2.78 -34.65
C LYS A 20 17.32 3.23 -33.41
N VAL A 21 17.97 4.39 -33.44
CA VAL A 21 18.68 4.93 -32.27
C VAL A 21 17.69 5.48 -31.22
N SER A 22 16.58 6.10 -31.65
CA SER A 22 15.48 6.51 -30.76
C SER A 22 14.79 5.32 -30.09
N ASP A 23 14.49 4.25 -30.84
CA ASP A 23 13.88 3.03 -30.29
C ASP A 23 14.87 2.23 -29.43
N ALA A 24 16.17 2.26 -29.72
CA ALA A 24 17.18 1.64 -28.86
C ALA A 24 17.44 2.45 -27.59
N GLN A 25 17.37 3.79 -27.62
CA GLN A 25 17.47 4.64 -26.43
C GLN A 25 16.21 4.60 -25.56
N SER A 26 15.01 4.46 -26.15
CA SER A 26 13.76 4.29 -25.39
C SER A 26 13.62 2.88 -24.79
N ASN A 27 14.17 1.86 -25.46
CA ASN A 27 14.21 0.50 -24.91
C ASN A 27 15.33 0.34 -23.87
N ALA A 28 16.50 0.96 -24.05
CA ALA A 28 17.60 0.91 -23.07
C ALA A 28 17.32 1.70 -21.78
N THR A 29 16.48 2.74 -21.81
CA THR A 29 16.05 3.44 -20.58
C THR A 29 14.95 2.71 -19.81
N ASN A 30 14.22 1.80 -20.46
CA ASN A 30 13.15 1.01 -19.83
C ASN A 30 13.64 -0.30 -19.19
N GLU A 31 14.76 -0.89 -19.63
CA GLU A 31 15.25 -2.16 -19.06
C GLU A 31 15.75 -2.06 -17.60
N ASN A 32 16.09 -0.86 -17.12
CA ASN A 32 16.60 -0.64 -15.76
C ASN A 32 15.57 0.00 -14.80
N ARG A 33 14.30 0.15 -15.22
CA ARG A 33 13.28 0.77 -14.36
C ARG A 33 12.47 -0.28 -13.62
N SER A 34 12.39 -0.16 -12.28
CA SER A 34 11.50 -0.99 -11.46
C SER A 34 10.07 -0.95 -12.01
N PRO A 35 9.31 -2.07 -12.04
CA PRO A 35 7.96 -2.09 -12.59
C PRO A 35 7.03 -1.07 -11.93
N ARG A 36 6.05 -0.57 -12.70
CA ARG A 36 4.97 0.31 -12.23
C ARG A 36 3.64 -0.35 -12.57
N ILE A 37 2.97 -0.94 -11.59
CA ILE A 37 1.80 -1.80 -11.81
C ILE A 37 0.52 -1.07 -11.40
N VAL A 38 -0.45 -1.04 -12.31
CA VAL A 38 -1.81 -0.57 -12.04
C VAL A 38 -2.74 -1.77 -12.10
N ASN A 39 -3.46 -2.03 -11.02
CA ASN A 39 -4.60 -2.96 -11.05
C ASN A 39 -5.88 -2.14 -11.11
N ILE A 40 -6.70 -2.37 -12.15
CA ILE A 40 -8.06 -1.83 -12.19
C ILE A 40 -8.95 -2.90 -11.57
N VAL A 41 -9.41 -2.66 -10.35
CA VAL A 41 -10.21 -3.59 -9.55
C VAL A 41 -11.55 -2.96 -9.26
N ASN A 42 -12.63 -3.64 -9.63
CA ASN A 42 -14.00 -3.24 -9.31
C ASN A 42 -14.65 -4.36 -8.49
N PHE A 43 -15.21 -4.01 -7.33
CA PHE A 43 -15.85 -4.96 -6.43
C PHE A 43 -17.37 -4.79 -6.51
N ILE A 44 -18.09 -5.91 -6.57
CA ILE A 44 -19.49 -5.98 -6.96
C ILE A 44 -20.31 -6.54 -5.80
N ARG A 45 -21.25 -5.74 -5.32
CA ARG A 45 -22.33 -6.17 -4.42
C ARG A 45 -23.66 -6.23 -5.18
N LEU A 46 -24.58 -7.08 -4.73
CA LEU A 46 -25.95 -7.07 -5.25
C LEU A 46 -26.82 -6.02 -4.53
N LEU A 47 -26.49 -5.69 -3.28
CA LEU A 47 -27.33 -4.90 -2.39
C LEU A 47 -26.56 -3.77 -1.71
N GLU A 48 -27.24 -2.65 -1.45
CA GLU A 48 -26.74 -1.52 -0.68
C GLU A 48 -27.84 -1.00 0.28
N PRO A 49 -27.96 -1.58 1.49
CA PRO A 49 -29.09 -1.30 2.38
C PRO A 49 -28.99 0.05 3.10
N ARG A 50 -27.87 0.78 2.96
CA ARG A 50 -27.69 2.10 3.58
C ARG A 50 -28.44 3.21 2.85
N ASP A 51 -28.74 3.01 1.56
CA ASP A 51 -29.46 3.97 0.73
C ASP A 51 -30.46 3.24 -0.19
N ALA A 52 -31.76 3.47 0.04
CA ALA A 52 -32.82 2.85 -0.73
C ALA A 52 -32.86 3.29 -2.21
N ALA A 53 -32.21 4.40 -2.58
CA ALA A 53 -32.08 4.81 -3.98
C ALA A 53 -31.10 3.92 -4.76
N ILE A 54 -30.21 3.20 -4.07
CA ILE A 54 -29.23 2.31 -4.67
C ILE A 54 -29.86 0.92 -4.83
N THR A 55 -30.65 0.76 -5.89
CA THR A 55 -31.31 -0.50 -6.24
C THR A 55 -30.33 -1.48 -6.89
N GLU A 56 -30.72 -2.75 -6.98
CA GLU A 56 -29.95 -3.77 -7.71
C GLU A 56 -29.70 -3.37 -9.18
N ASP A 57 -30.66 -2.69 -9.82
CA ASP A 57 -30.51 -2.21 -11.19
C ASP A 57 -29.49 -1.07 -11.30
N VAL A 58 -29.44 -0.16 -10.31
CA VAL A 58 -28.41 0.88 -10.24
C VAL A 58 -27.03 0.27 -10.07
N LEU A 59 -26.90 -0.71 -9.17
CA LEU A 59 -25.66 -1.45 -8.93
C LEU A 59 -25.21 -2.22 -10.18
N PHE A 60 -26.13 -2.92 -10.85
CA PHE A 60 -25.84 -3.65 -12.09
C PHE A 60 -25.43 -2.69 -13.21
N LYS A 61 -26.19 -1.60 -13.40
CA LYS A 61 -25.89 -0.61 -14.45
C LYS A 61 -24.54 0.07 -14.25
N THR A 62 -24.15 0.26 -12.99
CA THR A 62 -22.83 0.78 -12.64
C THR A 62 -21.72 -0.12 -13.16
N VAL A 63 -21.84 -1.44 -12.97
CA VAL A 63 -20.85 -2.40 -13.49
C VAL A 63 -20.86 -2.44 -15.02
N GLU A 64 -22.02 -2.37 -15.68
CA GLU A 64 -22.09 -2.27 -17.14
C GLU A 64 -21.31 -1.05 -17.67
N ASN A 65 -21.46 0.10 -17.01
CA ASN A 65 -20.77 1.33 -17.40
C ASN A 65 -19.26 1.25 -17.14
N GLN A 66 -18.84 0.67 -16.02
CA GLN A 66 -17.42 0.38 -15.75
C GLN A 66 -16.81 -0.51 -16.85
N VAL A 67 -17.50 -1.61 -17.22
CA VAL A 67 -17.09 -2.50 -18.32
C VAL A 67 -17.00 -1.75 -19.65
N ALA A 68 -18.01 -0.95 -19.98
CA ALA A 68 -18.04 -0.18 -21.23
C ALA A 68 -16.87 0.82 -21.31
N LEU A 69 -16.59 1.52 -20.21
CA LEU A 69 -15.50 2.48 -20.15
C LEU A 69 -14.13 1.80 -20.28
N MET A 70 -13.91 0.69 -19.59
CA MET A 70 -12.66 -0.08 -19.70
C MET A 70 -12.45 -0.63 -21.13
N LYS A 71 -13.51 -1.14 -21.77
CA LYS A 71 -13.47 -1.58 -23.18
C LYS A 71 -13.14 -0.44 -24.13
N LYS A 72 -13.74 0.75 -23.93
CA LYS A 72 -13.48 1.96 -24.75
C LYS A 72 -11.98 2.28 -24.80
N TYR A 73 -11.27 2.13 -23.68
CA TYR A 73 -9.85 2.43 -23.57
C TYR A 73 -8.93 1.20 -23.68
N ARG A 74 -9.46 0.02 -24.02
CA ARG A 74 -8.71 -1.24 -24.15
C ARG A 74 -7.89 -1.58 -22.89
N LEU A 75 -8.52 -1.34 -21.74
CA LEU A 75 -7.97 -1.64 -20.43
C LEU A 75 -8.62 -2.92 -19.90
N GLY A 76 -7.77 -3.86 -19.48
CA GLY A 76 -8.18 -5.03 -18.72
C GLY A 76 -8.29 -4.72 -17.23
N GLY A 77 -8.76 -5.69 -16.45
CA GLY A 77 -8.84 -5.54 -14.99
C GLY A 77 -9.57 -6.70 -14.31
N THR A 78 -9.90 -6.50 -13.05
CA THR A 78 -10.44 -7.55 -12.17
C THR A 78 -11.81 -7.14 -11.66
N PHE A 79 -12.80 -8.02 -11.81
CA PHE A 79 -14.11 -7.89 -11.16
C PHE A 79 -14.21 -8.90 -10.02
N LEU A 80 -14.40 -8.42 -8.80
CA LEU A 80 -14.50 -9.24 -7.59
C LEU A 80 -15.95 -9.27 -7.12
N LEU A 81 -16.54 -10.46 -6.99
CA LEU A 81 -17.97 -10.60 -6.66
C LEU A 81 -18.19 -10.93 -5.20
N GLN A 82 -19.07 -10.19 -4.53
CA GLN A 82 -19.71 -10.66 -3.32
C GLN A 82 -20.62 -11.84 -3.66
N TYR A 83 -20.89 -12.73 -2.71
CA TYR A 83 -21.61 -13.97 -2.99
C TYR A 83 -23.03 -13.76 -3.56
N ASP A 84 -23.74 -12.74 -3.13
CA ASP A 84 -25.05 -12.38 -3.67
C ASP A 84 -24.96 -11.94 -5.15
N ALA A 85 -23.96 -11.14 -5.51
CA ALA A 85 -23.68 -10.80 -6.89
C ALA A 85 -23.19 -12.00 -7.71
N LEU A 86 -22.44 -12.93 -7.10
CA LEU A 86 -21.97 -14.16 -7.73
C LEU A 86 -23.13 -15.02 -8.24
N ILE A 87 -24.20 -15.15 -7.45
CA ILE A 87 -25.34 -15.99 -7.79
C ILE A 87 -26.38 -15.30 -8.69
N ASP A 88 -26.28 -13.99 -8.92
CA ASP A 88 -27.19 -13.25 -9.80
C ASP A 88 -26.91 -13.54 -11.29
N PRO A 89 -27.92 -13.99 -12.07
CA PRO A 89 -27.74 -14.33 -13.47
C PRO A 89 -27.28 -13.17 -14.38
N ARG A 90 -27.63 -11.91 -14.05
CA ARG A 90 -27.26 -10.73 -14.85
C ARG A 90 -25.75 -10.52 -14.79
N TYR A 91 -25.15 -10.56 -13.60
CA TYR A 91 -23.69 -10.46 -13.44
C TYR A 91 -22.98 -11.65 -14.07
N GLN A 92 -23.51 -12.87 -13.93
CA GLN A 92 -22.95 -14.04 -14.59
C GLN A 92 -22.92 -13.87 -16.12
N GLN A 93 -24.02 -13.42 -16.73
CA GLN A 93 -24.10 -13.21 -18.17
C GLN A 93 -23.12 -12.12 -18.63
N LEU A 94 -23.11 -10.97 -17.96
CA LEU A 94 -22.23 -9.85 -18.28
C LEU A 94 -20.76 -10.27 -18.22
N LEU A 95 -20.32 -10.86 -17.09
CA LEU A 95 -18.91 -11.15 -16.87
C LEU A 95 -18.41 -12.35 -17.67
N LYS A 96 -19.25 -13.37 -17.92
CA LYS A 96 -18.89 -14.49 -18.83
C LYS A 96 -18.64 -14.03 -20.27
N SER A 97 -19.19 -12.89 -20.67
CA SER A 97 -18.99 -12.32 -22.00
C SER A 97 -17.63 -11.61 -22.18
N LEU A 98 -16.87 -11.38 -21.08
CA LEU A 98 -15.61 -10.66 -21.13
C LEU A 98 -14.45 -11.55 -21.62
N PRO A 99 -13.50 -11.00 -22.40
CA PRO A 99 -12.30 -11.73 -22.80
C PRO A 99 -11.43 -12.12 -21.59
N LYS A 100 -11.23 -13.43 -21.38
CA LYS A 100 -10.52 -13.99 -20.21
C LYS A 100 -9.03 -13.64 -20.15
N ASP A 101 -8.45 -13.23 -21.26
CA ASP A 101 -7.06 -12.77 -21.38
C ASP A 101 -6.88 -11.32 -20.89
N GLN A 102 -7.97 -10.55 -20.83
CA GLN A 102 -7.96 -9.14 -20.41
C GLN A 102 -8.65 -8.93 -19.07
N PHE A 103 -9.68 -9.72 -18.78
CA PHE A 103 -10.49 -9.57 -17.58
C PHE A 103 -10.41 -10.81 -16.70
N GLU A 104 -10.23 -10.56 -15.41
CA GLU A 104 -10.31 -11.56 -14.38
C GLU A 104 -11.62 -11.44 -13.61
N ILE A 105 -12.18 -12.59 -13.23
CA ILE A 105 -13.30 -12.69 -12.31
C ILE A 105 -12.76 -13.36 -11.04
N GLY A 106 -12.90 -12.69 -9.90
CA GLY A 106 -12.45 -13.16 -8.59
C GLY A 106 -13.50 -12.99 -7.51
N ALA A 107 -13.09 -13.15 -6.26
CA ALA A 107 -13.99 -13.08 -5.11
C ALA A 107 -13.82 -11.77 -4.33
N TRP A 108 -14.93 -11.12 -4.01
CA TRP A 108 -15.00 -10.09 -2.97
C TRP A 108 -15.49 -10.73 -1.68
N TRP A 109 -14.62 -10.80 -0.69
CA TRP A 109 -14.79 -11.57 0.53
C TRP A 109 -15.43 -10.72 1.64
N GLU A 110 -16.68 -10.36 1.39
CA GLU A 110 -17.66 -9.96 2.38
C GLU A 110 -18.80 -10.98 2.39
N LEU A 111 -19.41 -11.16 3.55
CA LEU A 111 -20.24 -12.34 3.84
C LEU A 111 -21.72 -11.95 3.95
N PRO A 112 -22.49 -11.98 2.84
CA PRO A 112 -23.91 -11.67 2.88
C PRO A 112 -24.73 -12.87 3.39
N LYS A 113 -25.97 -12.60 3.81
CA LYS A 113 -26.94 -13.58 4.30
C LYS A 113 -27.05 -14.84 3.43
N PRO A 114 -27.19 -14.77 2.10
CA PRO A 114 -27.35 -15.97 1.27
C PRO A 114 -26.15 -16.91 1.33
N LEU A 115 -24.94 -16.39 1.58
CA LEU A 115 -23.74 -17.21 1.75
C LEU A 115 -23.76 -17.93 3.11
N ILE A 116 -24.00 -17.16 4.16
CA ILE A 116 -23.99 -17.65 5.55
C ILE A 116 -25.06 -18.73 5.77
N GLU A 117 -26.29 -18.49 5.32
CA GLU A 117 -27.37 -19.46 5.46
C GLU A 117 -27.10 -20.74 4.64
N LYS A 118 -26.48 -20.62 3.47
CA LYS A 118 -26.10 -21.78 2.65
C LYS A 118 -24.95 -22.58 3.26
N ALA A 119 -24.08 -21.95 4.03
CA ALA A 119 -23.09 -22.64 4.86
C ALA A 119 -23.71 -23.35 6.08
N GLY A 120 -25.03 -23.26 6.28
CA GLY A 120 -25.73 -23.87 7.42
C GLY A 120 -25.58 -23.07 8.71
N ILE A 121 -25.13 -21.81 8.62
CA ILE A 121 -24.90 -20.93 9.75
C ILE A 121 -26.06 -19.95 9.87
N LYS A 122 -26.50 -19.65 11.10
CA LYS A 122 -27.58 -18.70 11.34
C LYS A 122 -27.10 -17.28 11.02
N TRP A 123 -27.81 -16.58 10.12
CA TRP A 123 -27.57 -15.16 9.86
C TRP A 123 -27.88 -14.30 11.09
N ARG A 124 -27.00 -13.33 11.38
CA ARG A 124 -27.07 -12.44 12.56
C ARG A 124 -27.25 -10.96 12.20
N GLY A 125 -27.12 -10.61 10.93
CA GLY A 125 -27.20 -9.21 10.48
C GLY A 125 -28.62 -8.66 10.44
N LYS A 126 -28.71 -7.34 10.48
CA LYS A 126 -29.97 -6.60 10.36
C LYS A 126 -30.51 -6.63 8.92
N TYR A 127 -29.60 -6.63 7.95
CA TYR A 127 -29.90 -6.58 6.52
C TYR A 127 -29.43 -7.86 5.82
N ALA A 128 -29.74 -8.05 4.54
CA ALA A 128 -29.27 -9.22 3.77
C ALA A 128 -27.77 -9.14 3.44
N TRP A 129 -27.19 -7.95 3.49
CA TRP A 129 -25.75 -7.72 3.64
C TRP A 129 -25.56 -6.70 4.76
N ASP A 130 -24.70 -6.98 5.73
CA ASP A 130 -24.46 -6.12 6.88
C ASP A 130 -22.95 -5.89 6.99
N TRP A 131 -22.52 -4.63 7.01
CA TRP A 131 -21.12 -4.23 6.91
C TRP A 131 -20.38 -4.26 8.26
N HIS A 132 -21.02 -4.66 9.35
CA HIS A 132 -20.36 -4.75 10.65
C HIS A 132 -19.40 -5.94 10.74
N SER A 133 -18.27 -5.76 11.44
CA SER A 133 -17.18 -6.75 11.49
C SER A 133 -17.58 -8.13 12.02
N ASP A 134 -18.49 -8.22 12.99
CA ASP A 134 -18.99 -9.47 13.57
C ASP A 134 -19.98 -10.23 12.67
N VAL A 135 -20.41 -9.61 11.58
CA VAL A 135 -21.44 -10.15 10.67
C VAL A 135 -20.94 -10.29 9.24
N GLY A 136 -20.47 -9.19 8.63
CA GLY A 136 -20.12 -9.11 7.22
C GLY A 136 -18.71 -9.60 6.87
N PHE A 137 -17.90 -9.93 7.88
CA PHE A 137 -16.50 -10.30 7.69
C PHE A 137 -16.17 -11.61 8.41
N SER A 138 -15.14 -12.31 7.93
CA SER A 138 -14.75 -13.62 8.46
C SER A 138 -14.34 -13.58 9.93
N VAL A 139 -13.83 -12.44 10.41
CA VAL A 139 -13.46 -12.23 11.82
C VAL A 139 -14.62 -12.41 12.80
N GLY A 140 -15.88 -12.32 12.35
CA GLY A 140 -17.06 -12.59 13.17
C GLY A 140 -17.41 -14.08 13.34
N TYR A 141 -16.75 -14.96 12.60
CA TYR A 141 -17.04 -16.40 12.56
C TYR A 141 -15.87 -17.20 13.10
N THR A 142 -16.14 -18.35 13.72
CA THR A 142 -15.09 -19.25 14.22
C THR A 142 -14.26 -19.83 13.06
N PRO A 143 -13.02 -20.29 13.29
CA PRO A 143 -12.21 -20.91 12.24
C PRO A 143 -12.94 -22.01 11.45
N ALA A 144 -13.69 -22.88 12.13
CA ALA A 144 -14.46 -23.95 11.48
C ALA A 144 -15.60 -23.38 10.60
N GLU A 145 -16.32 -22.36 11.07
CA GLU A 145 -17.35 -21.68 10.28
C GLU A 145 -16.73 -20.98 9.07
N ARG A 146 -15.58 -20.32 9.22
CA ARG A 146 -14.86 -19.67 8.10
C ARG A 146 -14.56 -20.68 7.00
N GLU A 147 -14.04 -21.85 7.34
CA GLU A 147 -13.76 -22.93 6.37
C GLU A 147 -15.02 -23.39 5.64
N GLN A 148 -16.14 -23.56 6.36
CA GLN A 148 -17.44 -23.92 5.76
C GLN A 148 -17.95 -22.86 4.79
N ILE A 149 -17.89 -21.58 5.18
CA ILE A 149 -18.29 -20.45 4.36
C ILE A 149 -17.44 -20.37 3.09
N ILE A 150 -16.12 -20.55 3.22
CA ILE A 150 -15.18 -20.57 2.09
C ILE A 150 -15.53 -21.71 1.14
N ASP A 151 -15.80 -22.90 1.67
CA ASP A 151 -16.13 -24.07 0.86
C ASP A 151 -17.38 -23.85 0.00
N VAL A 152 -18.42 -23.28 0.59
CA VAL A 152 -19.66 -22.94 -0.13
C VAL A 152 -19.37 -21.94 -1.25
N TYR A 153 -18.73 -20.82 -0.91
CA TYR A 153 -18.43 -19.78 -1.89
C TYR A 153 -17.64 -20.34 -3.09
N PHE A 154 -16.55 -21.06 -2.82
CA PHE A 154 -15.66 -21.58 -3.85
C PHE A 154 -16.31 -22.66 -4.71
N ASN A 155 -17.14 -23.53 -4.11
CA ASN A 155 -17.86 -24.56 -4.85
C ASN A 155 -18.90 -23.95 -5.81
N ASP A 156 -19.64 -22.93 -5.38
CA ASP A 156 -20.59 -22.25 -6.26
C ASP A 156 -19.87 -21.44 -7.34
N PHE A 157 -18.79 -20.75 -6.99
CA PHE A 157 -17.96 -20.04 -7.97
C PHE A 157 -17.49 -20.99 -9.07
N LYS A 158 -16.97 -22.18 -8.71
CA LYS A 158 -16.57 -23.21 -9.68
C LYS A 158 -17.74 -23.73 -10.50
N LYS A 159 -18.91 -23.95 -9.89
CA LYS A 159 -20.11 -24.38 -10.61
C LYS A 159 -20.55 -23.36 -11.65
N ILE A 160 -20.42 -22.07 -11.35
CA ILE A 160 -20.85 -20.97 -12.21
C ILE A 160 -19.85 -20.66 -13.32
N PHE A 161 -18.55 -20.55 -12.99
CA PHE A 161 -17.51 -20.10 -13.91
C PHE A 161 -16.60 -21.22 -14.44
N GLY A 162 -16.68 -22.43 -13.88
CA GLY A 162 -15.92 -23.61 -14.30
C GLY A 162 -14.52 -23.74 -13.66
N TYR A 163 -14.12 -22.82 -12.80
CA TYR A 163 -12.82 -22.79 -12.11
C TYR A 163 -12.97 -22.14 -10.73
N TYR A 164 -12.05 -22.38 -9.80
CA TYR A 164 -12.00 -21.65 -8.52
C TYR A 164 -11.39 -20.26 -8.71
N PRO A 165 -11.85 -19.23 -7.98
CA PRO A 165 -11.31 -17.88 -8.11
C PRO A 165 -9.80 -17.88 -7.82
N LYS A 166 -9.05 -17.07 -8.56
CA LYS A 166 -7.59 -16.96 -8.41
C LYS A 166 -7.18 -15.80 -7.53
N SER A 167 -7.99 -14.75 -7.49
CA SER A 167 -7.82 -13.63 -6.57
C SER A 167 -9.03 -13.52 -5.65
N VAL A 168 -8.75 -13.20 -4.39
CA VAL A 168 -9.76 -12.91 -3.36
C VAL A 168 -9.35 -11.63 -2.66
N ALA A 169 -10.21 -10.62 -2.56
CA ALA A 169 -9.90 -9.43 -1.77
C ALA A 169 -11.02 -9.18 -0.76
N SER A 170 -10.69 -8.49 0.33
CA SER A 170 -11.64 -7.98 1.31
C SER A 170 -11.11 -6.67 1.86
N TRP A 171 -11.94 -5.86 2.49
CA TRP A 171 -11.41 -4.74 3.28
C TRP A 171 -10.49 -5.23 4.41
N VAL A 172 -10.89 -6.30 5.09
CA VAL A 172 -10.13 -7.00 6.13
C VAL A 172 -10.20 -8.50 5.92
N ILE A 173 -9.06 -9.19 6.06
CA ILE A 173 -8.99 -10.65 5.94
C ILE A 173 -8.08 -11.21 7.02
N ASP A 174 -8.57 -12.21 7.75
CA ASP A 174 -7.81 -12.89 8.80
C ASP A 174 -6.86 -13.95 8.24
N ALA A 175 -5.82 -14.25 9.02
CA ALA A 175 -4.79 -15.21 8.64
C ALA A 175 -5.33 -16.63 8.39
N HIS A 176 -6.32 -17.09 9.18
CA HIS A 176 -6.88 -18.43 9.05
C HIS A 176 -7.63 -18.60 7.73
N SER A 177 -8.53 -17.66 7.41
CA SER A 177 -9.27 -17.67 6.13
C SER A 177 -8.33 -17.63 4.93
N LEU A 178 -7.35 -16.72 4.95
CA LEU A 178 -6.40 -16.58 3.85
C LEU A 178 -5.55 -17.85 3.68
N ALA A 179 -5.11 -18.45 4.79
CA ALA A 179 -4.33 -19.68 4.77
C ALA A 179 -5.15 -20.83 4.18
N TYR A 180 -6.41 -20.99 4.61
CA TYR A 180 -7.29 -22.04 4.10
C TYR A 180 -7.58 -21.87 2.60
N MET A 181 -7.88 -20.66 2.13
CA MET A 181 -8.06 -20.37 0.70
C MET A 181 -6.78 -20.67 -0.11
N SER A 182 -5.61 -20.34 0.46
CA SER A 182 -4.32 -20.66 -0.17
C SER A 182 -4.09 -22.17 -0.23
N ASP A 183 -4.22 -22.86 0.89
CA ASP A 183 -3.84 -24.26 1.05
C ASP A 183 -4.80 -25.21 0.33
N LYS A 184 -6.11 -24.97 0.40
CA LYS A 184 -7.11 -25.82 -0.23
C LYS A 184 -7.38 -25.42 -1.68
N TYR A 185 -7.60 -24.13 -1.93
CA TYR A 185 -8.09 -23.64 -3.23
C TYR A 185 -7.02 -23.05 -4.14
N LYS A 186 -5.78 -22.88 -3.64
CA LYS A 186 -4.62 -22.44 -4.42
C LYS A 186 -4.86 -21.08 -5.10
N ILE A 187 -5.45 -20.13 -4.36
CA ILE A 187 -5.49 -18.73 -4.78
C ILE A 187 -4.06 -18.21 -4.97
N VAL A 188 -3.89 -17.17 -5.79
CA VAL A 188 -2.57 -16.66 -6.18
C VAL A 188 -2.35 -15.19 -5.84
N ALA A 189 -3.41 -14.45 -5.50
CA ALA A 189 -3.35 -13.07 -5.04
C ALA A 189 -4.44 -12.80 -4.00
N SER A 190 -4.14 -11.89 -3.08
CA SER A 190 -5.13 -11.26 -2.21
C SER A 190 -4.95 -9.75 -2.18
N ALA A 191 -5.91 -9.01 -1.64
CA ALA A 191 -5.76 -7.59 -1.37
C ALA A 191 -6.57 -7.15 -0.15
N ASN A 192 -6.10 -6.08 0.50
CA ASN A 192 -6.78 -5.48 1.64
C ASN A 192 -6.73 -3.94 1.63
N CYS A 193 -7.58 -3.34 2.47
CA CYS A 193 -7.70 -1.89 2.58
C CYS A 193 -6.36 -1.26 2.98
N LYS A 194 -6.07 -0.05 2.49
CA LYS A 194 -4.99 0.82 2.98
C LYS A 194 -5.08 1.03 4.49
N ASP A 195 -4.09 1.73 5.04
CA ASP A 195 -4.17 2.17 6.44
C ASP A 195 -5.36 3.11 6.66
N GLN A 196 -6.08 2.85 7.75
CA GLN A 196 -7.35 3.48 8.08
C GLN A 196 -7.68 3.25 9.55
N VAL A 197 -8.14 4.31 10.23
CA VAL A 197 -8.54 4.26 11.64
C VAL A 197 -10.01 4.60 11.78
N GLY A 198 -10.81 3.64 12.26
CA GLY A 198 -12.20 3.87 12.66
C GLY A 198 -13.24 4.09 11.55
N THR A 199 -12.85 4.03 10.27
CA THR A 199 -13.78 4.17 9.14
C THR A 199 -14.36 2.80 8.75
N ASP A 200 -15.67 2.75 8.47
CA ASP A 200 -16.43 1.55 8.06
C ASP A 200 -16.42 0.37 9.06
N GLY A 201 -16.08 0.63 10.32
CA GLY A 201 -16.11 -0.39 11.38
C GLY A 201 -14.87 -1.29 11.40
N PHE A 202 -13.75 -0.89 10.79
CA PHE A 202 -12.49 -1.58 10.97
C PHE A 202 -11.31 -0.61 11.04
N THR A 203 -10.25 -1.03 11.70
CA THR A 203 -8.98 -0.31 11.77
C THR A 203 -7.87 -1.23 11.28
N LEU A 204 -7.14 -0.78 10.27
CA LEU A 204 -5.87 -1.37 9.84
C LEU A 204 -4.82 -0.27 9.99
N TRP A 205 -3.87 -0.43 10.90
CA TRP A 205 -2.87 0.59 11.14
C TRP A 205 -1.49 0.01 11.40
N GLY A 206 -0.49 0.48 10.66
CA GLY A 206 0.89 0.05 10.88
C GLY A 206 1.42 -1.02 9.93
N GLY A 207 0.57 -1.61 9.09
CA GLY A 207 0.94 -2.71 8.19
C GLY A 207 1.87 -2.27 7.05
N TYR A 208 2.23 -3.20 6.18
CA TYR A 208 3.00 -2.87 4.97
C TYR A 208 2.27 -1.75 4.19
N TRP A 209 2.93 -0.60 3.99
CA TRP A 209 2.23 0.66 3.70
C TRP A 209 1.52 0.65 2.33
N ASN A 210 2.24 0.29 1.26
CA ASN A 210 1.71 0.19 -0.11
C ASN A 210 2.35 -1.01 -0.84
N GLN A 211 2.05 -1.24 -2.11
CA GLN A 211 2.52 -2.41 -2.88
C GLN A 211 1.96 -3.73 -2.36
N ALA A 212 2.81 -4.74 -2.18
CA ALA A 212 2.40 -6.07 -1.77
C ALA A 212 3.46 -6.78 -0.95
N TYR A 213 2.99 -7.68 -0.09
CA TYR A 213 3.81 -8.49 0.80
C TYR A 213 3.24 -9.90 0.88
N TYR A 214 4.09 -10.87 1.20
CA TYR A 214 3.61 -12.14 1.71
C TYR A 214 3.35 -12.03 3.21
N PRO A 215 2.13 -12.31 3.68
CA PRO A 215 1.82 -12.27 5.09
C PRO A 215 2.41 -13.46 5.84
N SER A 216 2.53 -13.31 7.17
CA SER A 216 2.73 -14.43 8.08
C SER A 216 1.51 -15.34 8.07
N ARG A 217 1.73 -16.65 8.17
CA ARG A 217 0.64 -17.65 8.30
C ARG A 217 -0.23 -17.44 9.53
N ILE A 218 0.29 -16.75 10.55
CA ILE A 218 -0.44 -16.48 11.78
C ILE A 218 -0.94 -15.04 11.87
N ASN A 219 -0.55 -14.17 10.93
CA ASN A 219 -0.98 -12.77 10.91
C ASN A 219 -1.03 -12.21 9.48
N ALA A 220 -2.24 -12.03 8.95
CA ALA A 220 -2.47 -11.59 7.57
C ALA A 220 -2.05 -10.14 7.32
N TYR A 221 -1.88 -9.34 8.38
CA TYR A 221 -1.54 -7.92 8.27
C TYR A 221 -0.04 -7.64 8.44
N MET A 222 0.72 -8.60 8.96
CA MET A 222 2.18 -8.53 9.08
C MET A 222 2.87 -9.37 8.00
N PRO A 223 3.93 -8.87 7.35
CA PRO A 223 4.79 -9.68 6.51
C PRO A 223 5.42 -10.87 7.25
N ALA A 224 5.58 -11.99 6.54
CA ALA A 224 6.47 -13.06 7.00
C ALA A 224 7.92 -12.62 6.82
N GLN A 225 8.73 -12.84 7.84
CA GLN A 225 10.17 -12.63 7.80
C GLN A 225 10.87 -13.81 7.11
N HIS A 226 10.35 -15.03 7.20
CA HIS A 226 10.96 -16.23 6.61
C HIS A 226 9.96 -17.05 5.78
N THR A 227 10.47 -17.77 4.78
CA THR A 227 9.64 -18.57 3.85
C THR A 227 8.84 -19.65 4.58
N GLU A 228 9.36 -20.20 5.68
CA GLU A 228 8.74 -21.26 6.48
C GLU A 228 7.48 -20.80 7.21
N LYS A 229 7.42 -19.51 7.56
CA LYS A 229 6.27 -18.87 8.23
C LYS A 229 5.37 -18.15 7.23
N GLN A 230 5.75 -18.13 5.96
CA GLN A 230 5.10 -17.38 4.91
C GLN A 230 3.83 -18.06 4.42
N LEU A 231 2.79 -17.27 4.23
CA LEU A 231 1.66 -17.63 3.39
C LEU A 231 2.00 -17.23 1.94
N PRO A 232 2.09 -18.17 0.99
CA PRO A 232 2.63 -17.92 -0.36
C PRO A 232 1.62 -17.24 -1.31
N VAL A 233 0.88 -16.25 -0.80
CA VAL A 233 -0.09 -15.43 -1.53
C VAL A 233 0.20 -13.97 -1.19
N PRO A 234 0.64 -13.15 -2.16
CA PRO A 234 0.85 -11.74 -1.91
C PRO A 234 -0.48 -11.03 -1.61
N VAL A 235 -0.45 -10.14 -0.62
CA VAL A 235 -1.54 -9.23 -0.27
C VAL A 235 -1.19 -7.85 -0.81
N PHE A 236 -1.96 -7.36 -1.79
CA PHE A 236 -1.81 -6.03 -2.38
C PHE A 236 -2.59 -4.96 -1.58
N ARG A 237 -1.98 -3.80 -1.34
CA ARG A 237 -2.61 -2.67 -0.62
C ARG A 237 -3.47 -1.83 -1.57
N MET A 238 -4.77 -1.68 -1.30
CA MET A 238 -5.71 -1.05 -2.24
C MET A 238 -5.80 0.48 -2.11
N LEU A 239 -6.57 1.08 -3.04
CA LEU A 239 -7.03 2.47 -3.07
C LEU A 239 -6.03 3.55 -3.46
N GLY A 240 -4.77 3.23 -3.80
CA GLY A 240 -3.84 4.22 -4.36
C GLY A 240 -3.71 5.49 -3.51
N SER A 241 -3.20 5.31 -2.29
CA SER A 241 -3.15 6.35 -1.25
C SER A 241 -2.17 7.47 -1.59
N ASP A 242 -2.53 8.72 -1.28
CA ASP A 242 -1.61 9.85 -1.31
C ASP A 242 -0.45 9.62 -0.31
N PRO A 243 0.81 9.58 -0.76
CA PRO A 243 1.97 9.32 0.10
C PRO A 243 2.25 10.39 1.16
N ILE A 244 1.64 11.57 1.06
CA ILE A 244 1.83 12.69 2.00
C ILE A 244 0.55 12.93 2.81
N ARG A 245 -0.59 13.11 2.12
CA ARG A 245 -1.82 13.61 2.74
C ARG A 245 -2.63 12.53 3.46
N GLN A 246 -2.61 11.30 2.95
CA GLN A 246 -3.40 10.21 3.55
C GLN A 246 -2.93 9.86 4.97
N TYR A 247 -1.63 10.05 5.26
CA TYR A 247 -1.05 9.79 6.58
C TYR A 247 -1.24 10.98 7.55
N ALA A 248 -1.10 12.21 7.07
CA ALA A 248 -0.85 13.37 7.91
C ALA A 248 -2.04 13.89 8.75
N ASP A 249 -3.29 13.74 8.30
CA ASP A 249 -4.42 14.32 9.03
C ASP A 249 -5.57 13.37 9.38
N GLY A 250 -5.66 12.21 8.71
CA GLY A 250 -6.75 11.21 8.85
C GLY A 250 -8.18 11.77 8.80
N SER A 251 -8.32 13.04 8.45
CA SER A 251 -9.57 13.81 8.41
C SER A 251 -10.26 13.66 7.06
N THR A 252 -9.49 13.26 6.05
CA THR A 252 -9.97 13.00 4.70
C THR A 252 -9.35 11.73 4.12
N VAL A 253 -10.11 11.05 3.25
CA VAL A 253 -9.65 9.89 2.49
C VAL A 253 -9.06 10.41 1.19
N THR A 254 -7.73 10.56 1.15
CA THR A 254 -7.01 11.07 -0.03
C THR A 254 -6.43 9.90 -0.83
N THR A 255 -7.26 9.37 -1.71
CA THR A 255 -7.01 8.15 -2.49
C THR A 255 -7.33 8.35 -3.98
N LEU A 256 -6.97 7.37 -4.81
CA LEU A 256 -7.39 7.29 -6.21
C LEU A 256 -8.89 6.99 -6.40
N GLU A 257 -9.66 6.85 -5.33
CA GLU A 257 -11.08 6.59 -5.45
C GLU A 257 -11.80 7.72 -6.21
N PRO A 258 -12.54 7.40 -7.28
CA PRO A 258 -13.03 8.37 -8.25
C PRO A 258 -14.12 9.30 -7.71
N VAL A 259 -14.67 8.98 -6.53
CA VAL A 259 -15.78 9.70 -5.89
C VAL A 259 -15.32 10.90 -5.07
N TYR A 260 -14.03 11.02 -4.76
CA TYR A 260 -13.52 12.11 -3.93
C TYR A 260 -13.10 13.32 -4.78
N PRO A 261 -13.86 14.43 -4.76
CA PRO A 261 -13.63 15.58 -5.66
C PRO A 261 -12.34 16.36 -5.35
N TYR A 262 -11.70 16.08 -4.22
CA TYR A 262 -10.42 16.64 -3.79
C TYR A 262 -9.22 15.71 -4.07
N ALA A 263 -9.46 14.46 -4.48
CA ALA A 263 -8.44 13.44 -4.72
C ALA A 263 -8.71 12.69 -6.04
N GLY A 264 -9.10 11.41 -6.02
CA GLY A 264 -9.32 10.61 -7.24
C GLY A 264 -10.38 11.13 -8.21
N GLY A 265 -11.28 12.01 -7.78
CA GLY A 265 -12.22 12.75 -8.63
C GLY A 265 -11.70 14.11 -9.13
N ASN A 266 -10.45 14.47 -8.81
CA ASN A 266 -9.79 15.73 -9.12
C ASN A 266 -8.69 15.55 -10.18
N GLU A 267 -8.80 16.23 -11.31
CA GLU A 267 -7.86 16.08 -12.42
C GLU A 267 -6.43 16.52 -12.07
N GLN A 268 -6.25 17.59 -11.30
CA GLN A 268 -4.93 18.09 -10.93
C GLN A 268 -4.23 17.09 -10.00
N TRP A 269 -4.95 16.57 -9.01
CA TRP A 269 -4.43 15.56 -8.10
C TRP A 269 -4.12 14.25 -8.82
N VAL A 270 -5.02 13.76 -9.69
CA VAL A 270 -4.80 12.50 -10.44
C VAL A 270 -3.60 12.59 -11.37
N ASN A 271 -3.45 13.72 -12.09
CA ASN A 271 -2.27 13.92 -12.95
C ASN A 271 -0.97 13.96 -12.14
N TRP A 272 -0.97 14.66 -11.00
CA TRP A 272 0.17 14.66 -10.08
C TRP A 272 0.47 13.24 -9.55
N PHE A 273 -0.53 12.53 -9.03
CA PHE A 273 -0.36 11.19 -8.47
C PHE A 273 0.24 10.23 -9.51
N PHE A 274 -0.28 10.22 -10.73
CA PHE A 274 0.27 9.37 -11.78
C PHE A 274 1.63 9.84 -12.30
N ASP A 275 1.93 11.14 -12.24
CA ASP A 275 3.26 11.66 -12.55
C ASP A 275 4.29 11.12 -11.55
N ILE A 276 4.10 11.31 -10.24
CA ILE A 276 5.02 10.80 -9.22
C ILE A 276 5.09 9.28 -9.23
N PHE A 277 3.94 8.59 -9.38
CA PHE A 277 3.87 7.14 -9.43
C PHE A 277 4.70 6.57 -10.57
N SER A 278 4.55 7.17 -11.76
CA SER A 278 5.22 6.70 -12.96
C SER A 278 6.66 7.19 -13.06
N ASN A 279 7.00 8.35 -12.50
CA ASN A 279 8.26 9.03 -12.76
C ASN A 279 9.30 8.95 -11.63
N ASP A 280 8.89 9.02 -10.36
CA ASP A 280 9.84 9.10 -9.25
C ASP A 280 10.60 7.78 -9.00
N PRO A 281 11.78 7.84 -8.35
CA PRO A 281 12.53 6.64 -7.96
C PRO A 281 11.67 5.66 -7.15
N ALA A 282 11.82 4.36 -7.41
CA ALA A 282 11.20 3.32 -6.59
C ALA A 282 12.08 2.07 -6.55
N LEU A 283 12.26 1.51 -5.37
CA LEU A 283 12.93 0.24 -5.11
C LEU A 283 11.94 -0.91 -5.32
N GLY A 284 12.40 -2.01 -5.93
CA GLY A 284 11.60 -3.22 -6.16
C GLY A 284 10.54 -3.03 -7.25
N PHE A 285 9.43 -2.38 -6.92
CA PHE A 285 8.35 -1.99 -7.84
C PHE A 285 7.46 -0.94 -7.18
N ASN A 286 6.69 -0.22 -7.99
CA ASN A 286 5.57 0.58 -7.50
C ASN A 286 4.24 -0.05 -7.93
N TYR A 287 3.21 0.12 -7.11
CA TYR A 287 1.89 -0.44 -7.35
C TYR A 287 0.79 0.51 -6.86
N THR A 288 -0.30 0.53 -7.61
CA THR A 288 -1.52 1.23 -7.22
C THR A 288 -2.75 0.49 -7.74
N GLN A 289 -3.86 0.65 -7.03
CA GLN A 289 -5.17 0.15 -7.47
C GLN A 289 -6.06 1.32 -7.86
N ALA A 290 -6.67 1.21 -9.04
CA ALA A 290 -7.74 2.07 -9.54
C ALA A 290 -9.03 1.24 -9.74
N GLY A 291 -10.15 1.89 -10.06
CA GLY A 291 -11.47 1.25 -10.07
C GLY A 291 -12.21 1.47 -8.74
N GLN A 292 -13.46 1.00 -8.65
CA GLN A 292 -14.30 1.28 -7.48
C GLN A 292 -15.41 0.26 -7.26
N GLU A 293 -15.90 0.13 -6.02
CA GLU A 293 -17.14 -0.60 -5.76
C GLU A 293 -18.33 0.00 -6.48
N ASN A 294 -19.22 -0.88 -6.95
CA ASN A 294 -20.48 -0.47 -7.55
C ASN A 294 -21.41 0.24 -6.54
N SER A 295 -21.24 0.03 -5.22
CA SER A 295 -21.98 0.73 -4.16
C SER A 295 -21.88 2.26 -4.24
N PHE A 296 -20.82 2.83 -4.81
CA PHE A 296 -20.73 4.29 -5.02
C PHE A 296 -21.57 4.80 -6.20
N THR A 297 -22.15 3.90 -6.99
CA THR A 297 -22.97 4.16 -8.19
C THR A 297 -22.24 4.87 -9.33
N TRP A 298 -22.71 4.66 -10.55
CA TRP A 298 -22.15 5.35 -11.72
C TRP A 298 -22.21 6.87 -11.59
N ALA A 299 -23.32 7.42 -11.10
CA ALA A 299 -23.49 8.86 -10.93
C ALA A 299 -22.41 9.48 -10.03
N GLY A 300 -22.00 8.77 -8.97
CA GLY A 300 -20.94 9.21 -8.07
C GLY A 300 -19.54 9.11 -8.66
N MET A 301 -19.24 8.06 -9.43
CA MET A 301 -17.89 7.76 -9.91
C MET A 301 -17.59 8.20 -11.34
N GLN A 302 -18.61 8.50 -12.16
CA GLN A 302 -18.48 8.72 -13.61
C GLN A 302 -17.38 9.74 -13.93
N LYS A 303 -17.44 10.92 -13.31
CA LYS A 303 -16.48 12.01 -13.57
C LYS A 303 -15.04 11.57 -13.29
N GLY A 304 -14.80 10.92 -12.15
CA GLY A 304 -13.48 10.45 -11.78
C GLY A 304 -12.96 9.37 -12.73
N LEU A 305 -13.78 8.35 -13.04
CA LEU A 305 -13.37 7.25 -13.91
C LEU A 305 -13.16 7.69 -15.37
N GLU A 306 -14.05 8.53 -15.92
CA GLU A 306 -13.91 9.03 -17.29
C GLU A 306 -12.63 9.86 -17.49
N MET A 307 -12.12 10.45 -16.40
CA MET A 307 -10.83 11.16 -16.36
C MET A 307 -9.64 10.21 -16.14
N GLN A 308 -9.73 9.29 -15.17
CA GLN A 308 -8.62 8.37 -14.84
C GLN A 308 -8.29 7.38 -15.97
N MET A 309 -9.31 6.76 -16.59
CA MET A 309 -9.11 5.70 -17.58
C MET A 309 -8.27 6.11 -18.81
N PRO A 310 -8.51 7.27 -19.47
CA PRO A 310 -7.65 7.71 -20.57
C PRO A 310 -6.21 8.01 -20.13
N ILE A 311 -6.00 8.52 -18.90
CA ILE A 311 -4.66 8.75 -18.35
C ILE A 311 -3.91 7.42 -18.20
N ILE A 312 -4.55 6.42 -17.58
CA ILE A 312 -3.99 5.07 -17.40
C ILE A 312 -3.68 4.43 -18.77
N ALA A 313 -4.59 4.55 -19.74
CA ALA A 313 -4.40 4.02 -21.08
C ALA A 313 -3.21 4.66 -21.80
N ARG A 314 -3.06 5.99 -21.70
CA ARG A 314 -1.90 6.71 -22.23
C ARG A 314 -0.60 6.24 -21.59
N LEU A 315 -0.54 6.16 -20.25
CA LEU A 315 0.68 5.72 -19.54
C LEU A 315 1.06 4.27 -19.89
N LYS A 316 0.06 3.41 -20.09
CA LYS A 316 0.27 2.04 -20.58
C LYS A 316 0.86 2.05 -21.99
N GLN A 317 0.31 2.87 -22.89
CA GLN A 317 0.80 3.00 -24.27
C GLN A 317 2.22 3.56 -24.34
N GLU A 318 2.56 4.49 -23.45
CA GLU A 318 3.90 5.07 -23.30
C GLU A 318 4.91 4.10 -22.63
N GLY A 319 4.47 2.91 -22.20
CA GLY A 319 5.32 1.95 -21.49
C GLY A 319 5.69 2.36 -20.06
N LYS A 320 5.08 3.43 -19.53
CA LYS A 320 5.36 3.94 -18.17
C LYS A 320 4.71 3.11 -17.07
N VAL A 321 3.60 2.43 -17.37
CA VAL A 321 2.91 1.54 -16.43
C VAL A 321 2.49 0.24 -17.12
N GLN A 322 2.37 -0.81 -16.32
CA GLN A 322 1.77 -2.08 -16.70
C GLN A 322 0.37 -2.15 -16.08
N VAL A 323 -0.64 -2.36 -16.90
CA VAL A 323 -2.01 -2.60 -16.43
C VAL A 323 -2.22 -4.11 -16.38
N GLN A 324 -2.37 -4.64 -15.18
CA GLN A 324 -2.47 -6.08 -14.91
C GLN A 324 -3.77 -6.41 -14.16
N THR A 325 -4.27 -7.63 -14.32
CA THR A 325 -5.26 -8.18 -13.37
C THR A 325 -4.58 -8.54 -12.05
N MET A 326 -5.35 -8.79 -11.00
CA MET A 326 -4.81 -9.21 -9.71
C MET A 326 -4.09 -10.56 -9.80
N GLN A 327 -4.64 -11.53 -10.53
CA GLN A 327 -4.03 -12.83 -10.79
C GLN A 327 -2.69 -12.68 -11.53
N GLN A 328 -2.62 -11.80 -12.53
CA GLN A 328 -1.37 -11.54 -13.26
C GLN A 328 -0.31 -10.98 -12.29
N SER A 329 -0.70 -10.00 -11.48
CA SER A 329 0.17 -9.37 -10.48
C SER A 329 0.64 -10.36 -9.42
N GLY A 330 -0.27 -11.22 -8.92
CA GLY A 330 0.05 -12.24 -7.93
C GLY A 330 0.98 -13.33 -8.45
N ARG A 331 0.81 -13.76 -9.71
CA ARG A 331 1.73 -14.70 -10.36
C ARG A 331 3.09 -14.08 -10.59
N TRP A 332 3.13 -12.87 -11.16
CA TRP A 332 4.36 -12.12 -11.37
C TRP A 332 5.14 -11.95 -10.06
N PHE A 333 4.47 -11.53 -8.98
CA PHE A 333 5.11 -11.32 -7.68
C PHE A 333 5.71 -12.63 -7.15
N ARG A 334 4.99 -13.75 -7.31
CA ARG A 334 5.44 -15.09 -6.90
C ARG A 334 6.60 -15.65 -7.71
N GLU A 335 6.63 -15.36 -9.00
CA GLU A 335 7.73 -15.74 -9.89
C GLU A 335 8.97 -14.88 -9.63
N THR A 336 8.77 -13.62 -9.20
CA THR A 336 9.86 -12.65 -9.01
C THR A 336 10.49 -12.73 -7.62
N TYR A 337 9.69 -12.94 -6.57
CA TYR A 337 10.12 -12.79 -5.19
C TYR A 337 9.85 -14.04 -4.35
N LYS A 338 10.91 -14.57 -3.71
CA LYS A 338 10.82 -15.71 -2.78
C LYS A 338 10.22 -15.32 -1.43
N VAL A 339 10.57 -14.13 -0.95
CA VAL A 339 10.10 -13.48 0.27
C VAL A 339 9.64 -12.07 -0.07
N THR A 340 8.94 -11.40 0.85
CA THR A 340 8.52 -10.00 0.65
C THR A 340 9.75 -9.15 0.34
N PRO A 341 9.81 -8.47 -0.83
CA PRO A 341 10.95 -7.64 -1.18
C PRO A 341 10.91 -6.31 -0.40
N ALA A 342 12.05 -5.63 -0.32
CA ALA A 342 12.03 -4.23 0.06
C ALA A 342 11.47 -3.37 -1.10
N THR A 343 10.61 -2.40 -0.78
CA THR A 343 10.03 -1.47 -1.77
C THR A 343 10.06 -0.03 -1.27
N THR A 344 10.02 0.92 -2.21
CA THR A 344 9.80 2.33 -1.88
C THR A 344 8.70 2.96 -2.70
N PHE A 345 8.10 4.00 -2.12
CA PHE A 345 7.29 4.99 -2.82
C PHE A 345 7.83 6.37 -2.47
N THR A 346 8.10 7.17 -3.48
CA THR A 346 8.79 8.45 -3.31
C THR A 346 7.97 9.59 -3.93
N VAL A 347 8.07 10.76 -3.30
CA VAL A 347 7.64 12.04 -3.86
C VAL A 347 8.84 12.99 -3.90
N THR A 348 9.33 13.28 -5.09
CA THR A 348 10.41 14.25 -5.32
C THR A 348 9.88 15.68 -5.44
N LYS A 349 8.61 15.82 -5.85
CA LYS A 349 7.90 17.09 -5.99
C LYS A 349 6.40 16.90 -5.68
N ASP A 350 5.92 17.59 -4.64
CA ASP A 350 4.50 17.55 -4.25
C ASP A 350 3.63 18.45 -5.17
N LEU A 351 2.32 18.35 -4.99
CA LEU A 351 1.28 19.04 -5.72
C LEU A 351 1.32 20.57 -5.47
N GLY A 352 1.26 21.33 -6.57
CA GLY A 352 1.19 22.79 -6.52
C GLY A 352 2.48 23.43 -6.02
N ASP A 353 2.35 24.36 -5.08
CA ASP A 353 3.47 25.10 -4.48
C ASP A 353 4.01 24.44 -3.20
N SER A 354 3.53 23.23 -2.85
CA SER A 354 4.05 22.53 -1.69
C SER A 354 5.51 22.12 -1.89
N ASP A 355 6.32 22.34 -0.87
CA ASP A 355 7.74 21.99 -0.84
C ASP A 355 8.01 20.56 -0.34
N LYS A 356 6.95 19.85 0.06
CA LYS A 356 7.05 18.54 0.70
C LYS A 356 7.69 17.49 -0.20
N LYS A 357 8.47 16.62 0.42
CA LYS A 357 9.09 15.44 -0.21
C LYS A 357 8.99 14.29 0.76
N THR A 358 8.79 13.09 0.25
CA THR A 358 8.67 11.93 1.13
C THR A 358 9.24 10.66 0.51
N LEU A 359 9.71 9.77 1.36
CA LEU A 359 10.06 8.41 1.00
C LEU A 359 9.44 7.46 2.02
N TRP A 360 8.52 6.62 1.53
CA TRP A 360 8.09 5.42 2.23
C TRP A 360 9.02 4.28 1.86
N TYR A 361 9.54 3.58 2.85
CA TYR A 361 10.29 2.34 2.68
C TYR A 361 9.58 1.23 3.45
N ASN A 362 9.47 0.07 2.81
CA ASN A 362 8.92 -1.12 3.43
C ASN A 362 9.89 -2.29 3.20
N SER A 363 10.02 -3.15 4.21
CA SER A 363 10.66 -4.45 4.11
C SER A 363 9.79 -5.50 4.80
N ARG A 364 10.24 -6.75 4.84
CA ARG A 364 9.61 -7.80 5.64
C ARG A 364 9.77 -7.64 7.16
N PHE A 365 10.58 -6.67 7.61
CA PHE A 365 10.89 -6.45 9.03
C PHE A 365 10.31 -5.14 9.57
N TYR A 366 10.16 -4.11 8.74
CA TYR A 366 9.61 -2.82 9.16
C TYR A 366 9.08 -1.99 8.00
N ARG A 367 8.36 -0.93 8.34
CA ARG A 367 8.12 0.22 7.46
C ARG A 367 8.66 1.49 8.12
N VAL A 368 8.99 2.48 7.30
CA VAL A 368 9.36 3.82 7.74
C VAL A 368 8.88 4.87 6.75
N ASN A 369 8.48 6.04 7.25
CA ASN A 369 8.34 7.23 6.43
C ASN A 369 9.39 8.29 6.81
N LEU A 370 9.99 8.88 5.78
CA LEU A 370 10.82 10.08 5.88
C LEU A 370 10.07 11.22 5.17
N LEU A 371 9.74 12.29 5.90
CA LEU A 371 9.02 13.46 5.39
C LEU A 371 9.87 14.72 5.54
N TRP A 372 10.09 15.42 4.44
CA TRP A 372 10.66 16.76 4.45
C TRP A 372 9.58 17.81 4.30
N THR A 373 9.55 18.80 5.19
CA THR A 373 8.67 19.99 5.13
C THR A 373 9.45 21.21 5.60
N GLY A 374 9.42 22.30 4.84
CA GLY A 374 10.16 23.52 5.19
C GLY A 374 11.69 23.32 5.25
N GLY A 375 12.21 22.32 4.54
CA GLY A 375 13.62 21.95 4.61
C GLY A 375 14.02 21.19 5.88
N HIS A 376 13.07 20.72 6.71
CA HIS A 376 13.34 19.89 7.90
C HIS A 376 12.93 18.44 7.68
N LEU A 377 13.70 17.48 8.20
CA LEU A 377 13.37 16.05 8.19
C LEU A 377 12.58 15.65 9.45
N LEU A 378 11.43 15.04 9.23
CA LEU A 378 10.64 14.30 10.21
C LEU A 378 10.57 12.83 9.81
N ILE A 379 10.94 11.92 10.71
CA ILE A 379 10.60 10.49 10.58
C ILE A 379 9.30 10.32 11.36
N ASP A 380 8.17 10.39 10.68
CA ASP A 380 6.84 10.43 11.29
C ASP A 380 6.18 9.05 11.42
N ASP A 381 6.70 8.01 10.78
CA ASP A 381 6.21 6.63 10.92
C ASP A 381 7.37 5.63 11.02
N ILE A 382 7.30 4.75 12.01
CA ILE A 382 8.10 3.53 12.10
C ILE A 382 7.24 2.45 12.74
N HIS A 383 7.02 1.36 12.01
CA HIS A 383 6.42 0.15 12.57
C HIS A 383 7.30 -1.07 12.31
N LEU A 384 7.50 -1.90 13.34
CA LEU A 384 8.17 -3.19 13.22
C LEU A 384 7.16 -4.31 12.94
N PHE A 385 7.65 -5.36 12.28
CA PHE A 385 6.91 -6.57 11.97
C PHE A 385 7.58 -7.76 12.66
N ASN A 386 6.76 -8.59 13.33
CA ASN A 386 7.21 -9.82 13.96
C ASN A 386 6.28 -10.97 13.53
N GLU A 387 6.82 -11.90 12.75
CA GLU A 387 6.04 -13.02 12.20
C GLU A 387 5.55 -14.03 13.25
N SER A 388 6.03 -13.91 14.49
CA SER A 388 5.62 -14.71 15.66
C SER A 388 4.46 -14.08 16.44
N VAL A 389 4.06 -12.84 16.12
CA VAL A 389 2.90 -12.17 16.72
C VAL A 389 1.63 -12.58 15.96
N PRO A 390 0.72 -13.37 16.57
CA PRO A 390 -0.50 -13.80 15.90
C PRO A 390 -1.48 -12.65 15.73
N ASP A 391 -2.27 -12.71 14.66
CA ASP A 391 -3.49 -11.93 14.52
C ASP A 391 -4.47 -12.31 15.65
N LYS A 392 -5.12 -11.31 16.25
CA LYS A 392 -6.18 -11.46 17.25
C LYS A 392 -7.28 -12.41 16.77
N TYR A 393 -7.57 -12.42 15.48
CA TYR A 393 -8.63 -13.23 14.89
C TYR A 393 -8.14 -14.60 14.42
N LEU A 394 -6.88 -14.97 14.61
CA LEU A 394 -6.37 -16.27 14.15
C LEU A 394 -7.18 -17.45 14.69
N LYS A 395 -7.53 -17.40 15.99
CA LYS A 395 -8.31 -18.43 16.69
C LYS A 395 -9.64 -17.91 17.23
N ASP A 396 -9.69 -16.62 17.54
CA ASP A 396 -10.85 -15.98 18.16
C ASP A 396 -11.72 -15.26 17.13
N VAL A 397 -12.87 -14.77 17.61
CA VAL A 397 -13.84 -13.99 16.84
C VAL A 397 -14.02 -12.61 17.46
N THR A 398 -14.42 -11.63 16.64
CA THR A 398 -15.03 -10.41 17.17
C THR A 398 -16.52 -10.61 17.37
N THR A 399 -17.03 -10.15 18.51
CA THR A 399 -18.48 -10.04 18.78
C THR A 399 -18.93 -8.58 18.79
N GLU A 400 -18.02 -7.66 18.46
CA GLU A 400 -18.29 -6.25 18.30
C GLU A 400 -18.43 -5.92 16.83
N ASN A 401 -19.13 -4.83 16.53
CA ASN A 401 -19.25 -4.33 15.16
C ASN A 401 -17.94 -3.80 14.56
N LYS A 402 -16.83 -3.90 15.32
CA LYS A 402 -15.50 -3.41 14.96
C LYS A 402 -14.47 -4.54 14.85
N SER A 403 -13.45 -4.30 14.03
CA SER A 403 -12.24 -5.10 13.98
C SER A 403 -10.97 -4.26 13.95
N PHE A 404 -9.88 -4.84 14.42
CA PHE A 404 -8.62 -4.14 14.69
C PHE A 404 -7.43 -4.99 14.25
N PHE A 405 -6.67 -4.46 13.29
CA PHE A 405 -5.45 -5.04 12.77
C PHE A 405 -4.33 -4.02 12.97
N TYR A 406 -3.33 -4.40 13.76
CA TYR A 406 -2.23 -3.53 14.11
C TYR A 406 -0.89 -4.22 13.93
N THR A 407 0.16 -3.41 13.83
CA THR A 407 1.55 -3.85 13.96
C THR A 407 2.21 -3.22 15.18
N LEU A 408 3.55 -3.16 15.24
CA LEU A 408 4.31 -2.74 16.41
C LEU A 408 4.87 -1.31 16.23
N PRO A 409 4.18 -0.26 16.70
CA PRO A 409 4.62 1.13 16.49
C PRO A 409 5.87 1.48 17.30
N VAL A 410 6.91 1.95 16.64
CA VAL A 410 8.09 2.60 17.27
C VAL A 410 7.96 4.11 17.19
N VAL A 411 7.36 4.60 16.11
CA VAL A 411 6.93 5.97 15.86
C VAL A 411 5.58 5.94 15.17
N ASP A 412 4.60 6.65 15.71
CA ASP A 412 3.27 6.77 15.13
C ASP A 412 2.85 8.26 15.11
N GLY A 413 3.23 8.96 14.05
CA GLY A 413 3.00 10.39 13.87
C GLY A 413 1.51 10.75 13.87
N PHE A 414 0.68 9.84 13.40
CA PHE A 414 -0.77 9.99 13.36
C PHE A 414 -1.41 9.90 14.75
N GLN A 415 -1.10 8.85 15.51
CA GLN A 415 -1.75 8.61 16.82
C GLN A 415 -1.06 9.35 17.97
N TRP A 416 0.24 9.64 17.88
CA TRP A 416 0.99 10.30 18.95
C TRP A 416 1.17 11.80 18.73
N GLY A 417 0.81 12.29 17.54
CA GLY A 417 0.92 13.69 17.15
C GLY A 417 -0.39 14.49 17.30
N LYS A 418 -0.27 15.80 17.08
CA LYS A 418 -1.39 16.73 16.88
C LYS A 418 -1.06 17.67 15.72
N LYS A 419 -2.07 18.34 15.16
CA LYS A 419 -1.93 19.25 14.00
C LYS A 419 -0.73 20.19 14.07
N ASP A 420 -0.47 20.80 15.24
CA ASP A 420 0.62 21.77 15.42
C ASP A 420 1.84 21.18 16.15
N HIS A 421 1.74 19.92 16.58
CA HIS A 421 2.79 19.20 17.30
C HIS A 421 2.90 17.80 16.70
N PRO A 422 3.40 17.67 15.45
CA PRO A 422 3.53 16.37 14.81
C PRO A 422 4.55 15.53 15.58
N ALA A 423 4.19 14.27 15.80
CA ALA A 423 5.06 13.30 16.46
C ALA A 423 6.01 12.67 15.46
N GLY A 424 7.21 12.32 15.91
CA GLY A 424 8.23 11.71 15.08
C GLY A 424 9.63 11.94 15.60
N PHE A 425 10.60 11.25 15.00
CA PHE A 425 12.00 11.62 15.19
C PHE A 425 12.32 12.86 14.38
N ARG A 426 12.89 13.85 15.05
CA ARG A 426 13.48 15.03 14.43
C ARG A 426 14.98 14.90 14.41
N LEU A 427 15.59 15.35 13.30
CA LEU A 427 17.04 15.49 13.24
C LEU A 427 17.43 16.86 13.79
N MET A 428 18.14 16.85 14.90
CA MET A 428 18.48 18.03 15.70
C MET A 428 19.99 18.27 15.69
N GLU A 429 20.40 19.50 15.96
CA GLU A 429 21.78 19.86 16.24
C GLU A 429 21.91 20.84 17.42
N ILE A 430 23.11 20.88 18.01
CA ILE A 430 23.48 21.84 19.04
C ILE A 430 24.33 22.94 18.40
N VAL A 431 23.81 24.16 18.36
CA VAL A 431 24.50 25.36 17.86
C VAL A 431 24.56 26.40 18.97
N ASN A 432 25.77 26.83 19.34
CA ASN A 432 26.01 27.79 20.43
C ASN A 432 25.32 27.39 21.76
N GLY A 433 25.23 26.08 22.03
CA GLY A 433 24.60 25.54 23.24
C GLY A 433 23.08 25.39 23.17
N ASN A 434 22.43 25.80 22.06
CA ASN A 434 20.99 25.66 21.86
C ASN A 434 20.67 24.50 20.91
N GLU A 435 19.59 23.79 21.21
CA GLU A 435 19.06 22.74 20.34
C GLU A 435 18.15 23.34 19.28
N GLN A 436 18.37 22.97 18.03
CA GLN A 436 17.55 23.39 16.89
C GLN A 436 17.40 22.26 15.88
N GLU A 437 16.29 22.27 15.13
CA GLU A 437 16.11 21.34 14.02
C GLU A 437 17.10 21.66 12.90
N ILE A 438 17.66 20.62 12.29
CA ILE A 438 18.51 20.78 11.12
C ILE A 438 17.62 21.19 9.95
N SER A 439 18.02 22.27 9.27
CA SER A 439 17.49 22.70 7.98
C SER A 439 18.42 22.29 6.85
N GLY A 440 17.86 22.12 5.66
CA GLY A 440 18.62 21.74 4.48
C GLY A 440 17.87 21.94 3.18
N GLY A 441 18.56 21.61 2.09
CA GLY A 441 18.01 21.60 0.73
C GLY A 441 17.17 20.36 0.43
N ASN A 442 17.01 20.08 -0.86
CA ASN A 442 16.20 18.96 -1.32
C ASN A 442 16.96 17.63 -1.18
N PRO A 443 16.36 16.59 -0.56
CA PRO A 443 16.91 15.24 -0.58
C PRO A 443 16.95 14.68 -2.01
N VAL A 444 17.95 13.84 -2.27
CA VAL A 444 18.08 13.04 -3.49
C VAL A 444 17.87 11.57 -3.12
N PHE A 445 16.86 10.96 -3.74
CA PHE A 445 16.51 9.55 -3.52
C PHE A 445 17.15 8.67 -4.59
N SER A 446 17.80 7.60 -4.17
CA SER A 446 18.42 6.61 -5.04
C SER A 446 18.33 5.22 -4.42
N ASN A 447 18.72 4.19 -5.17
CA ASN A 447 18.71 2.82 -4.70
C ASN A 447 20.10 2.20 -4.88
N THR A 448 20.53 1.43 -3.89
CA THR A 448 21.78 0.67 -3.92
C THR A 448 21.43 -0.82 -3.88
N GLY A 449 21.74 -1.54 -4.96
CA GLY A 449 21.38 -2.96 -5.07
C GLY A 449 19.86 -3.19 -5.13
N LYS A 450 19.41 -4.31 -4.57
CA LYS A 450 18.02 -4.78 -4.68
C LYS A 450 17.13 -4.45 -3.48
N SER A 451 17.74 -4.04 -2.37
CA SER A 451 17.05 -3.94 -1.08
C SER A 451 17.42 -2.71 -0.26
N THR A 452 18.28 -1.83 -0.77
CA THR A 452 18.67 -0.61 -0.05
C THR A 452 18.17 0.62 -0.78
N ALA A 453 17.38 1.43 -0.07
CA ALA A 453 17.08 2.79 -0.47
C ALA A 453 18.08 3.74 0.20
N HIS A 454 18.62 4.66 -0.58
CA HIS A 454 19.63 5.61 -0.13
C HIS A 454 19.11 7.04 -0.34
N VAL A 455 19.24 7.86 0.68
CA VAL A 455 18.90 9.29 0.64
C VAL A 455 20.13 10.11 0.96
N SER A 456 20.52 10.97 0.02
CA SER A 456 21.51 12.02 0.27
C SER A 456 20.79 13.33 0.49
N TRP A 457 20.97 13.94 1.66
CA TRP A 457 20.30 15.17 2.04
C TRP A 457 21.32 16.26 2.39
N PRO A 458 21.41 17.35 1.59
CA PRO A 458 22.27 18.48 1.91
C PRO A 458 21.65 19.30 3.04
N GLY A 459 22.29 19.31 4.22
CA GLY A 459 21.95 20.21 5.32
C GLY A 459 22.69 21.55 5.21
N ASP A 460 22.22 22.58 5.89
CA ASP A 460 22.83 23.93 5.84
C ASP A 460 24.32 23.93 6.24
N ASN A 461 24.70 23.01 7.14
CA ASN A 461 26.05 22.88 7.67
C ASN A 461 26.65 21.47 7.43
N GLY A 462 26.37 20.82 6.29
CA GLY A 462 26.93 19.51 5.93
C GLY A 462 26.00 18.67 5.06
N SER A 463 26.17 17.35 5.07
CA SER A 463 25.21 16.43 4.44
C SER A 463 24.88 15.29 5.39
N PHE A 464 23.72 14.67 5.16
CA PHE A 464 23.30 13.45 5.81
C PHE A 464 23.04 12.39 4.75
N GLU A 465 23.57 11.20 5.00
CA GLU A 465 23.32 10.03 4.19
C GLU A 465 22.45 9.07 5.01
N ILE A 466 21.31 8.67 4.46
CA ILE A 466 20.35 7.78 5.10
C ILE A 466 20.23 6.51 4.27
N ASP A 467 20.64 5.37 4.83
CA ASP A 467 20.48 4.05 4.23
C ASP A 467 19.37 3.28 4.94
N LEU A 468 18.38 2.87 4.16
CA LEU A 468 17.28 2.01 4.58
C LEU A 468 17.50 0.63 3.98
N GLN A 469 17.86 -0.34 4.83
CA GLN A 469 18.13 -1.73 4.46
C GLN A 469 17.00 -2.63 4.97
N GLU A 470 16.99 -3.93 4.69
CA GLU A 470 15.86 -4.77 5.11
C GLU A 470 15.65 -4.74 6.63
N ASP A 471 16.71 -4.77 7.42
CA ASP A 471 16.70 -4.89 8.88
C ASP A 471 17.45 -3.74 9.59
N ARG A 472 17.80 -2.67 8.88
CA ARG A 472 18.58 -1.55 9.44
C ARG A 472 18.16 -0.20 8.87
N LEU A 473 18.22 0.80 9.74
CA LEU A 473 18.20 2.22 9.39
C LEU A 473 19.53 2.82 9.83
N ILE A 474 20.26 3.44 8.91
CA ILE A 474 21.55 4.06 9.18
C ILE A 474 21.49 5.52 8.77
N ILE A 475 21.90 6.43 9.65
CA ILE A 475 22.07 7.85 9.35
C ILE A 475 23.53 8.22 9.62
N THR A 476 24.20 8.76 8.61
CA THR A 476 25.60 9.18 8.69
C THR A 476 25.70 10.68 8.44
N GLY A 477 26.34 11.41 9.35
CA GLY A 477 26.72 12.79 9.13
C GLY A 477 27.98 12.89 8.27
N GLY A 478 27.98 13.74 7.24
CA GLY A 478 29.14 14.00 6.40
C GLY A 478 30.33 14.58 7.17
N LYS A 479 31.51 14.63 6.53
CA LYS A 479 32.81 14.97 7.16
C LYS A 479 32.86 16.27 8.00
N ASN A 480 31.93 17.21 7.78
CA ASN A 480 31.83 18.48 8.51
C ASN A 480 30.87 18.43 9.71
N LYS A 481 30.20 17.31 9.98
CA LYS A 481 29.25 17.11 11.09
C LYS A 481 29.86 16.22 12.18
N THR A 482 30.91 16.70 12.85
CA THR A 482 31.49 16.01 14.00
C THR A 482 30.65 16.27 15.26
N GLY A 483 29.82 15.31 15.65
CA GLY A 483 29.38 15.08 17.04
C GLY A 483 28.26 15.94 17.64
N ASN A 484 27.81 17.01 17.00
CA ASN A 484 26.79 17.93 17.57
C ASN A 484 25.38 17.74 16.99
N TRP A 485 25.00 16.54 16.57
CA TRP A 485 23.66 16.24 16.06
C TRP A 485 23.07 14.99 16.70
N PHE A 486 21.75 14.85 16.69
CA PHE A 486 21.04 13.72 17.30
C PHE A 486 19.65 13.53 16.70
N LEU A 487 19.08 12.35 16.89
CA LEU A 487 17.65 12.11 16.70
C LEU A 487 16.92 12.30 18.03
N ASP A 488 15.77 12.98 17.98
CA ASP A 488 14.94 13.25 19.15
C ASP A 488 13.49 12.82 18.87
N LEU A 489 13.00 11.80 19.58
CA LEU A 489 11.62 11.33 19.40
C LEU A 489 10.68 12.24 20.16
N ARG A 490 9.95 13.10 19.44
CA ARG A 490 8.98 14.01 20.04
C ARG A 490 7.56 13.51 19.82
N VAL A 491 6.71 13.72 20.82
CA VAL A 491 5.28 13.36 20.78
C VAL A 491 4.45 14.50 21.37
N ALA A 492 3.15 14.52 21.09
CA ALA A 492 2.26 15.49 21.70
C ALA A 492 2.10 15.24 23.21
N ASP A 493 1.83 16.30 23.97
CA ASP A 493 1.60 16.19 25.41
C ASP A 493 0.48 15.19 25.73
N ASN A 494 0.76 14.29 26.68
CA ASN A 494 -0.11 13.19 27.12
C ASN A 494 -0.50 12.20 26.01
N ALA A 495 0.29 12.09 24.94
CA ALA A 495 0.08 11.06 23.92
C ALA A 495 0.12 9.65 24.53
N GLY A 496 -0.85 8.82 24.17
CA GLY A 496 -0.83 7.39 24.48
C GLY A 496 0.16 6.69 23.55
N THR A 497 1.34 6.35 24.06
CA THR A 497 2.41 5.73 23.26
C THR A 497 2.66 4.29 23.69
N ALA A 498 3.30 3.51 22.82
CA ALA A 498 3.76 2.16 23.17
C ALA A 498 5.08 2.19 23.98
N PHE A 499 5.79 3.32 24.01
CA PHE A 499 7.09 3.46 24.67
C PHE A 499 6.98 3.25 26.18
N GLN A 500 7.92 2.48 26.73
CA GLN A 500 8.00 2.19 28.17
C GLN A 500 9.25 2.82 28.81
N SER A 501 10.41 2.57 28.21
CA SER A 501 11.70 3.03 28.75
C SER A 501 12.80 2.93 27.70
N ALA A 502 13.88 3.69 27.86
CA ALA A 502 15.10 3.56 27.06
C ALA A 502 16.33 3.44 27.97
N ASP A 503 17.25 2.56 27.58
CA ASP A 503 18.62 2.49 28.12
C ASP A 503 19.63 2.91 27.03
N SER A 504 20.94 2.76 27.28
CA SER A 504 21.98 3.21 26.36
C SER A 504 22.03 2.46 25.01
N LYS A 505 21.38 1.30 24.92
CA LYS A 505 21.42 0.41 23.75
C LYS A 505 20.05 0.06 23.17
N ARG A 506 18.96 0.27 23.89
CA ARG A 506 17.61 -0.07 23.39
C ARG A 506 16.50 0.79 23.97
N ALA A 507 15.46 0.98 23.17
CA ALA A 507 14.15 1.44 23.63
C ALA A 507 13.19 0.24 23.72
N THR A 508 12.45 0.15 24.81
CA THR A 508 11.46 -0.90 25.07
C THR A 508 10.06 -0.35 24.84
N TYR A 509 9.25 -1.12 24.14
CA TYR A 509 7.87 -0.81 23.81
C TYR A 509 6.95 -1.95 24.22
N THR A 510 5.70 -1.63 24.55
CA THR A 510 4.64 -2.61 24.76
C THR A 510 3.37 -2.14 24.05
N PHE A 511 2.83 -2.99 23.18
CA PHE A 511 1.61 -2.71 22.44
C PHE A 511 0.78 -3.99 22.30
N ASN A 512 -0.52 -3.91 22.59
CA ASN A 512 -1.45 -5.05 22.57
C ASN A 512 -0.93 -6.31 23.32
N GLY A 513 -0.25 -6.12 24.44
CA GLY A 513 0.29 -7.21 25.25
C GLY A 513 1.60 -7.83 24.73
N HIS A 514 2.17 -7.30 23.66
CA HIS A 514 3.47 -7.71 23.13
C HIS A 514 4.54 -6.67 23.47
N THR A 515 5.65 -7.12 24.05
CA THR A 515 6.84 -6.30 24.31
C THR A 515 7.86 -6.52 23.19
N TYR A 516 8.39 -5.43 22.65
CA TYR A 516 9.34 -5.41 21.54
C TYR A 516 10.36 -4.29 21.73
N TYR A 517 11.42 -4.32 20.92
CA TYR A 517 12.59 -3.46 21.11
C TYR A 517 13.01 -2.75 19.84
N LEU A 518 13.45 -1.50 19.99
CA LEU A 518 14.31 -0.84 19.01
C LEU A 518 15.74 -0.89 19.54
N GLU A 519 16.59 -1.68 18.91
CA GLU A 519 17.99 -1.85 19.32
C GLU A 519 18.92 -0.90 18.56
N LEU A 520 19.90 -0.37 19.27
CA LEU A 520 20.96 0.47 18.75
C LEU A 520 22.20 -0.37 18.45
N ILE A 521 22.63 -0.37 17.20
CA ILE A 521 23.88 -1.01 16.75
C ILE A 521 25.05 -0.05 16.95
N GLN A 522 24.87 1.22 16.62
CA GLN A 522 25.87 2.28 16.74
C GLN A 522 25.23 3.60 17.15
N GLY A 523 25.87 4.30 18.09
CA GLY A 523 25.35 5.49 18.76
C GLY A 523 25.16 5.30 20.26
N LYS A 524 24.49 6.25 20.91
CA LYS A 524 24.05 6.14 22.30
C LYS A 524 22.62 6.63 22.45
N MET A 525 21.80 5.90 23.19
CA MET A 525 20.42 6.28 23.49
C MET A 525 20.27 6.80 24.93
N GLU A 526 19.41 7.80 25.13
CA GLU A 526 19.15 8.42 26.44
C GLU A 526 17.66 8.70 26.61
N GLY A 527 17.01 8.08 27.59
CA GLY A 527 15.58 8.27 27.88
C GLY A 527 15.27 9.53 28.68
N HIS A 528 14.00 9.98 28.62
CA HIS A 528 13.46 11.09 29.44
C HIS A 528 14.26 12.39 29.31
N VAL A 529 14.53 12.80 28.08
CA VAL A 529 15.18 14.07 27.74
C VAL A 529 14.15 15.20 27.62
N SER A 530 14.56 16.44 27.90
CA SER A 530 13.67 17.60 27.81
C SER A 530 13.11 17.75 26.39
N GLY A 531 11.79 17.65 26.24
CA GLY A 531 11.08 17.87 24.96
C GLY A 531 10.86 16.63 24.09
N GLY A 532 11.25 15.43 24.54
CA GLY A 532 11.07 14.16 23.80
C GLY A 532 10.98 12.92 24.70
N LEU A 533 10.61 11.78 24.12
CA LEU A 533 10.59 10.49 24.81
C LEU A 533 12.01 9.98 25.09
N TYR A 534 12.86 10.00 24.06
CA TYR A 534 14.27 9.66 24.16
C TYR A 534 15.07 10.24 22.98
N ARG A 535 16.38 10.34 23.20
CA ARG A 535 17.38 10.85 22.26
C ARG A 535 18.30 9.74 21.79
N ILE A 536 18.78 9.84 20.55
CA ILE A 536 19.84 9.00 20.02
C ILE A 536 20.96 9.89 19.47
N THR A 537 22.15 9.80 20.05
CA THR A 537 23.35 10.52 19.60
C THR A 537 24.23 9.60 18.75
N PRO A 538 24.91 10.13 17.72
CA PRO A 538 25.78 9.36 16.85
C PRO A 538 27.08 8.96 17.57
N ASP A 539 27.59 7.78 17.22
CA ASP A 539 28.96 7.37 17.54
C ASP A 539 29.78 7.41 16.26
N GLN A 540 30.93 8.08 16.30
CA GLN A 540 31.77 8.35 15.11
C GLN A 540 30.97 8.94 13.92
N GLY A 541 29.98 9.80 14.22
CA GLY A 541 29.15 10.45 13.20
C GLY A 541 28.08 9.56 12.57
N THR A 542 27.78 8.39 13.15
CA THR A 542 26.77 7.45 12.64
C THR A 542 25.77 7.06 13.73
N ILE A 543 24.48 7.01 13.37
CA ILE A 543 23.44 6.29 14.11
C ILE A 543 23.04 5.08 13.28
N SER A 544 23.06 3.89 13.88
CA SER A 544 22.58 2.66 13.24
C SER A 544 21.61 1.93 14.15
N LEU A 545 20.39 1.74 13.66
CA LEU A 545 19.30 1.05 14.34
C LEU A 545 19.06 -0.31 13.71
N LYS A 546 18.83 -1.32 14.55
CA LYS A 546 18.31 -2.62 14.12
C LYS A 546 16.79 -2.50 14.02
N MET A 547 16.28 -2.62 12.80
CA MET A 547 14.87 -2.46 12.44
C MET A 547 14.18 -3.82 12.32
N LYS A 548 14.42 -4.69 13.29
CA LYS A 548 13.88 -6.04 13.36
C LYS A 548 13.61 -6.41 14.81
N ASP A 549 12.39 -6.85 15.08
CA ASP A 549 11.98 -7.49 16.33
C ASP A 549 12.18 -9.01 16.19
N GLU A 550 12.83 -9.64 17.18
CA GLU A 550 13.22 -11.07 17.17
C GLU A 550 12.48 -11.89 18.23
#